data_AF-A0A940AJU4-F1
#
_entry.id   AF-A0A940AJU4-F1
#
_cell.length_a   1.000
_cell.length_b   1.000
_cell.length_c   1.000
_cell.angle_alpha   90.00
_cell.angle_beta   90.00
_cell.angle_gamma   90.00
#
_symmetry.space_group_name_H-M   'P 1'
#
loop_
_entity.id
_entity.type
_entity.pdbx_description
1 polymer ?
#
loop_
_entity_poly.entity_id
_entity_poly.type
_entity_poly.pdbx_seq_one_letter_code
_entity_poly.pdbx_strand_id
1 'polypeptide(L)'
;IESGQGDRVMKVGNLSAKRDFLYVDDVIDAYCMIAEADRCPHPVYNISTGKVHSVQDILDYLISLAKVEIRIEIDPAKFRPVEAPALIAPNKLIFKDFGWLPKIDLETGLRKNLNWWREKTASGSRRA
;
A
#
# COMPACT_ATOMS: atom_id res chain seq x y z
N ILE A 1 5.38 7.55 -16.48
CA ILE A 1 6.76 7.00 -16.58
C ILE A 1 6.85 5.88 -17.62
N GLU A 2 6.38 4.65 -17.37
CA GLU A 2 6.50 3.55 -18.36
C GLU A 2 5.76 3.83 -19.67
N SER A 3 4.61 4.51 -19.60
CA SER A 3 3.81 4.91 -20.77
C SER A 3 4.44 6.04 -21.60
N GLY A 4 5.61 6.56 -21.22
CA GLY A 4 6.23 7.72 -21.87
C GLY A 4 5.53 9.06 -21.58
N GLN A 5 4.47 9.06 -20.76
CA GLN A 5 3.82 10.28 -20.28
C GLN A 5 4.63 10.84 -19.11
N GLY A 6 5.41 11.89 -19.39
CA GLY A 6 6.25 12.62 -18.43
C GLY A 6 7.70 12.14 -18.37
N ASP A 7 8.52 12.88 -17.63
CA ASP A 7 9.94 12.58 -17.43
C ASP A 7 10.14 11.27 -16.67
N ARG A 8 11.28 10.61 -16.91
CA ARG A 8 11.70 9.40 -16.17
C ARG A 8 12.30 9.73 -14.80
N VAL A 9 11.80 10.79 -14.16
CA VAL A 9 12.23 11.26 -12.85
C VAL A 9 11.06 11.14 -11.87
N MET A 10 11.26 10.39 -10.79
CA MET A 10 10.29 10.29 -9.70
C MET A 10 10.78 11.08 -8.49
N LYS A 11 10.03 12.13 -8.14
CA LYS A 11 10.28 12.95 -6.96
C LYS A 11 9.63 12.33 -5.72
N VAL A 12 10.42 12.07 -4.69
CA VAL A 12 10.02 11.38 -3.46
C VAL A 12 10.35 12.20 -2.21
N GLY A 13 9.62 11.95 -1.12
CA GLY A 13 9.86 12.59 0.18
C GLY A 13 10.69 11.69 1.11
N ASN A 14 10.27 11.59 2.37
CA ASN A 14 10.89 10.70 3.35
C ASN A 14 10.66 9.21 3.03
N LEU A 15 11.73 8.49 2.70
CA LEU A 15 11.69 7.05 2.43
C LEU A 15 11.90 6.17 3.67
N SER A 16 12.38 6.76 4.78
CA SER A 16 12.72 6.02 6.00
C SER A 16 11.50 5.64 6.85
N ALA A 17 10.36 6.31 6.64
CA ALA A 17 9.13 6.05 7.37
C ALA A 17 8.67 4.59 7.18
N LYS A 18 8.28 3.93 8.26
CA LYS A 18 7.81 2.54 8.26
C LYS A 18 6.32 2.47 8.51
N ARG A 19 5.60 1.68 7.72
CA ARG A 19 4.14 1.51 7.84
C ARG A 19 3.75 0.05 7.67
N ASP A 20 2.60 -0.27 8.24
CA ASP A 20 1.87 -1.51 7.96
C ASP A 20 0.94 -1.27 6.77
N PHE A 21 1.10 -2.07 5.72
CA PHE A 21 0.38 -1.93 4.46
C PHE A 21 -0.55 -3.12 4.25
N LEU A 22 -1.80 -2.81 3.89
CA LEU A 22 -2.80 -3.79 3.52
C LEU A 22 -3.26 -3.56 2.08
N TYR A 23 -3.59 -4.65 1.40
CA TYR A 23 -4.33 -4.54 0.15
C TYR A 23 -5.80 -4.24 0.44
N VAL A 24 -6.43 -3.41 -0.40
CA VAL A 24 -7.78 -2.88 -0.13
C VAL A 24 -8.84 -3.97 0.00
N ASP A 25 -8.72 -5.07 -0.75
CA ASP A 25 -9.66 -6.20 -0.66
C ASP A 25 -9.69 -6.83 0.74
N ASP A 26 -8.52 -6.96 1.39
CA ASP A 26 -8.44 -7.50 2.76
C ASP A 26 -9.08 -6.54 3.77
N VAL A 27 -8.97 -5.22 3.55
CA VAL A 27 -9.62 -4.21 4.39
C VAL A 27 -11.14 -4.27 4.25
N ILE A 28 -11.65 -4.43 3.02
CA ILE A 28 -13.07 -4.57 2.75
C ILE A 28 -13.61 -5.85 3.39
N ASP A 29 -12.89 -6.98 3.27
CA ASP A 29 -13.24 -8.25 3.90
C ASP A 29 -13.39 -8.10 5.43
N ALA A 30 -12.46 -7.39 6.07
CA ALA A 30 -12.54 -7.08 7.51
C ALA A 30 -13.78 -6.24 7.85
N TYR A 31 -14.06 -5.20 7.05
CA TYR A 31 -15.21 -4.33 7.28
C TYR A 31 -16.54 -5.05 7.11
N CYS A 32 -16.71 -5.83 6.05
CA CYS A 32 -17.91 -6.63 5.83
C CYS A 32 -18.13 -7.61 6.98
N MET A 33 -17.08 -8.34 7.37
CA MET A 33 -17.12 -9.31 8.47
C MET A 33 -17.54 -8.68 9.81
N ILE A 34 -17.02 -7.49 10.14
CA ILE A 34 -17.41 -6.76 11.36
C ILE A 34 -18.84 -6.22 11.25
N ALA A 35 -19.22 -5.67 10.09
CA ALA A 35 -20.53 -5.06 9.88
C ALA A 35 -21.67 -6.09 9.91
N GLU A 36 -21.41 -7.33 9.50
CA GLU A 36 -22.39 -8.42 9.45
C GLU A 36 -22.42 -9.25 10.75
N ALA A 37 -21.56 -8.94 11.73
CA ALA A 37 -21.47 -9.70 12.95
C ALA A 37 -22.64 -9.42 13.92
N ASP A 38 -23.25 -10.48 14.45
CA ASP A 38 -24.28 -10.38 15.50
C ASP A 38 -23.77 -9.68 16.77
N ARG A 39 -22.47 -9.78 17.04
CA ARG A 39 -21.84 -9.20 18.22
C ARG A 39 -20.40 -8.77 17.94
N CYS A 40 -20.07 -7.57 18.41
CA CYS A 40 -18.70 -7.07 18.52
C CYS A 40 -18.33 -6.93 20.01
N PRO A 41 -17.56 -7.86 20.59
CA PRO A 41 -17.14 -7.78 21.99
C PRO A 41 -16.31 -6.55 22.35
N HIS A 42 -15.66 -5.93 21.37
CA HIS A 42 -14.80 -4.76 21.56
C HIS A 42 -15.28 -3.55 20.76
N PRO A 43 -15.05 -2.32 21.28
CA PRO A 43 -15.45 -1.10 20.58
C PRO A 43 -14.50 -0.72 19.43
N VAL A 44 -13.29 -1.28 19.40
CA VAL A 44 -12.26 -0.94 18.42
C VAL A 44 -11.50 -2.20 18.01
N TYR A 45 -11.29 -2.35 16.70
CA TYR A 45 -10.47 -3.39 16.10
C TYR A 45 -9.42 -2.73 15.19
N ASN A 46 -8.15 -3.12 15.35
CA ASN A 46 -7.12 -2.76 14.40
C ASN A 46 -7.17 -3.71 13.20
N ILE A 47 -7.21 -3.14 12.01
CA ILE A 47 -7.14 -3.88 10.74
C ILE A 47 -5.74 -3.63 10.19
N SER A 48 -4.87 -4.60 10.37
CA SER A 48 -3.43 -4.49 10.09
C SER A 48 -2.82 -5.87 9.84
N THR A 49 -1.65 -5.92 9.22
CA THR A 49 -0.89 -7.18 9.05
C THR A 49 -0.05 -7.53 10.29
N GLY A 50 0.27 -6.53 11.12
CA GLY A 50 1.25 -6.65 12.20
C GLY A 50 2.70 -6.66 11.69
N LYS A 51 2.93 -6.34 10.42
CA LYS A 51 4.26 -6.26 9.80
C LYS A 51 4.48 -4.84 9.26
N VAL A 52 5.71 -4.35 9.35
CA VAL A 52 6.06 -3.02 8.85
C VAL A 52 7.10 -3.08 7.76
N HIS A 53 6.94 -2.19 6.78
CA HIS A 53 7.85 -2.01 5.66
C HIS A 53 8.21 -0.53 5.56
N SER A 54 9.45 -0.23 5.19
CA SER A 54 9.82 1.15 4.89
C SER A 54 9.26 1.57 3.52
N VAL A 55 9.08 2.88 3.32
CA VAL A 55 8.72 3.40 1.99
C VAL A 55 9.86 3.13 0.99
N GLN A 56 11.11 3.09 1.44
CA GLN A 56 12.26 2.66 0.65
C GLN A 56 12.07 1.24 0.10
N ASP A 57 11.71 0.26 0.94
CA ASP A 57 11.54 -1.14 0.51
C ASP A 57 10.47 -1.26 -0.59
N ILE A 58 9.38 -0.49 -0.45
CA ILE A 58 8.31 -0.45 -1.45
C ILE A 58 8.79 0.17 -2.76
N LEU A 59 9.52 1.29 -2.68
CA LEU A 59 10.05 1.97 -3.84
C LEU A 59 11.01 1.05 -4.60
N ASP A 60 11.97 0.44 -3.91
CA ASP A 60 12.97 -0.44 -4.51
C ASP A 60 12.31 -1.64 -5.18
N TYR A 61 11.33 -2.25 -4.51
CA TYR A 61 10.57 -3.35 -5.08
C TYR A 61 9.80 -2.93 -6.35
N LEU A 62 9.10 -1.79 -6.34
CA LEU A 62 8.38 -1.30 -7.52
C LEU A 62 9.32 -0.92 -8.68
N ILE A 63 10.48 -0.32 -8.38
CA ILE A 63 11.51 -0.01 -9.38
C ILE A 63 12.05 -1.31 -10.00
N SER A 64 12.27 -2.36 -9.20
CA SER A 64 12.74 -3.65 -9.71
C SER A 64 11.77 -4.28 -10.72
N LEU A 65 10.48 -3.93 -10.64
CA LEU A 65 9.45 -4.39 -11.58
C LEU A 65 9.29 -3.46 -12.79
N ALA A 66 9.94 -2.29 -12.79
CA ALA A 66 9.79 -1.29 -13.84
C ALA A 66 10.46 -1.74 -15.15
N LYS A 67 9.83 -1.41 -16.28
CA LYS A 67 10.32 -1.75 -17.63
C LYS A 67 11.30 -0.72 -18.20
N VAL A 68 11.53 0.37 -17.48
CA VAL A 68 12.39 1.47 -17.87
C VAL A 68 13.21 1.92 -16.68
N GLU A 69 14.37 2.49 -16.93
CA GLU A 69 15.16 3.15 -15.89
C GLU A 69 14.41 4.39 -15.38
N ILE A 70 14.37 4.53 -14.04
CA ILE A 70 13.70 5.63 -13.34
C ILE A 70 14.74 6.30 -12.44
N ARG A 71 14.98 7.59 -12.66
CA ARG A 71 15.81 8.40 -11.77
C ARG A 71 14.99 8.84 -10.55
N ILE A 72 15.51 8.58 -9.36
CA ILE A 72 14.86 8.99 -8.10
C ILE A 72 15.49 10.28 -7.61
N GLU A 73 14.65 11.26 -7.26
CA GLU A 73 15.09 12.54 -6.69
C GLU A 73 14.35 12.85 -5.40
N ILE A 74 15.09 13.20 -4.36
CA ILE A 74 14.50 13.66 -3.10
C ILE A 74 14.00 15.09 -3.30
N ASP A 75 12.72 15.31 -3.00
CA ASP A 75 12.07 16.61 -3.05
C ASP A 75 11.68 17.04 -1.63
N PRO A 76 12.38 18.04 -1.04
CA PRO A 76 12.07 18.56 0.29
C PRO A 76 10.62 19.01 0.46
N ALA A 77 9.94 19.43 -0.61
CA ALA A 77 8.53 19.85 -0.55
C ALA A 77 7.57 18.68 -0.27
N LYS A 78 8.02 17.43 -0.44
CA LYS A 78 7.23 16.21 -0.13
C LYS A 78 7.42 15.72 1.30
N PHE A 79 8.25 16.38 2.11
CA PHE A 79 8.41 16.04 3.52
C PHE A 79 7.23 16.58 4.33
N ARG A 80 6.71 15.74 5.22
CA ARG A 80 5.70 16.18 6.18
C ARG A 80 6.40 16.93 7.33
N PRO A 81 5.84 18.05 7.83
CA PRO A 81 6.42 18.77 8.97
C PRO A 81 6.55 17.91 10.24
N VAL A 82 5.61 16.97 10.42
CA VAL A 82 5.63 15.99 11.49
C VAL A 82 5.31 14.62 10.90
N GLU A 83 6.15 13.63 11.17
CA GLU A 83 5.95 12.27 10.68
C GLU A 83 6.35 11.25 11.74
N ALA A 84 5.45 10.30 12.03
CA ALA A 84 5.78 9.17 12.88
C ALA A 84 6.80 8.26 12.17
N PRO A 85 7.90 7.86 12.84
CA PRO A 85 8.93 7.02 12.23
C PRO A 85 8.40 5.63 11.88
N ALA A 86 7.51 5.07 12.71
CA ALA A 86 6.85 3.80 12.47
C ALA A 86 5.38 3.86 12.91
N LEU A 87 4.48 3.26 12.12
CA LEU A 87 3.10 3.00 12.52
C LEU A 87 2.82 1.52 12.35
N ILE A 88 2.49 0.86 13.44
CA ILE A 88 2.14 -0.56 13.52
C ILE A 88 1.02 -0.72 14.53
N ALA A 89 0.09 -1.62 14.25
CA ALA A 89 -1.01 -1.91 15.15
C ALA A 89 -1.17 -3.45 15.29
N PRO A 90 -1.37 -3.98 16.50
CA PRO A 90 -1.62 -5.41 16.67
C PRO A 90 -3.06 -5.76 16.26
N ASN A 91 -3.23 -6.79 15.43
CA ASN A 91 -4.53 -7.29 14.94
C ASN A 91 -5.11 -8.44 15.80
N LYS A 92 -4.62 -8.61 17.04
CA LYS A 92 -4.99 -9.75 17.90
C LYS A 92 -6.49 -9.85 18.17
N LEU A 93 -7.17 -8.71 18.36
CA LEU A 93 -8.61 -8.70 18.68
C LEU A 93 -9.46 -9.17 17.50
N ILE A 94 -9.19 -8.66 16.29
CA ILE A 94 -9.99 -9.03 15.11
C ILE A 94 -9.76 -10.49 14.72
N PHE A 95 -8.52 -10.97 14.88
CA PHE A 95 -8.21 -12.38 14.69
C PHE A 95 -8.93 -13.28 15.71
N LYS A 96 -8.91 -12.90 16.99
CA LYS A 96 -9.54 -13.69 18.05
C LYS A 96 -11.06 -13.80 17.88
N ASP A 97 -11.71 -12.68 17.59
CA ASP A 97 -13.17 -12.60 17.60
C ASP A 97 -13.79 -13.01 16.25
N PHE A 98 -13.09 -12.79 15.15
CA PHE A 98 -13.62 -13.04 13.80
C PHE A 98 -12.78 -13.99 12.94
N GLY A 99 -11.62 -14.45 13.43
CA GLY A 99 -10.70 -15.29 12.64
C GLY A 99 -10.04 -14.56 11.47
N TRP A 100 -10.21 -13.24 11.36
CA TRP A 100 -9.71 -12.47 10.23
C TRP A 100 -8.18 -12.39 10.22
N LEU A 101 -7.60 -12.66 9.07
CA LEU A 101 -6.20 -12.42 8.73
C LEU A 101 -6.12 -11.90 7.29
N PRO A 102 -5.17 -11.00 6.98
CA PRO A 102 -4.95 -10.56 5.60
C PRO A 102 -4.46 -11.72 4.74
N LYS A 103 -4.99 -11.82 3.53
CA LYS A 103 -4.71 -12.91 2.60
C LYS A 103 -3.69 -12.52 1.54
N ILE A 104 -3.54 -11.21 1.28
CA ILE A 104 -2.66 -10.69 0.24
C ILE A 104 -1.39 -10.11 0.87
N ASP A 105 -0.24 -10.71 0.56
CA ASP A 105 1.05 -10.17 0.96
C ASP A 105 1.39 -8.87 0.21
N LEU A 106 2.34 -8.10 0.77
CA LEU A 106 2.73 -6.80 0.24
C LEU A 106 3.16 -6.85 -1.23
N GLU A 107 4.04 -7.78 -1.60
CA GLU A 107 4.60 -7.87 -2.94
C GLU A 107 3.52 -8.20 -3.98
N THR A 108 2.60 -9.11 -3.62
CA THR A 108 1.46 -9.49 -4.44
C THR A 108 0.51 -8.31 -4.61
N GLY A 109 0.21 -7.57 -3.54
CA GLY A 109 -0.58 -6.35 -3.60
C GLY A 109 0.05 -5.27 -4.49
N LEU A 110 1.35 -5.04 -4.37
CA LEU A 110 2.10 -4.09 -5.20
C LEU A 110 2.12 -4.50 -6.69
N ARG A 111 2.32 -5.79 -6.99
CA ARG A 111 2.23 -6.33 -8.36
C ARG A 111 0.84 -6.13 -8.97
N LYS A 112 -0.21 -6.46 -8.22
CA LYS A 112 -1.60 -6.24 -8.63
C LYS A 112 -1.86 -4.76 -8.94
N ASN A 113 -1.45 -3.87 -8.04
CA ASN A 113 -1.65 -2.43 -8.20
C ASN A 113 -0.90 -1.86 -9.42
N LEU A 114 0.38 -2.24 -9.58
CA LEU A 114 1.19 -1.81 -10.73
C LEU A 114 0.60 -2.28 -12.06
N ASN A 115 0.17 -3.54 -12.13
CA ASN A 115 -0.44 -4.09 -13.35
C ASN A 115 -1.78 -3.43 -13.68
N TRP A 116 -2.61 -3.15 -12.67
CA TRP A 116 -3.84 -2.37 -12.87
C TRP A 116 -3.56 -1.00 -13.49
N TRP A 117 -2.53 -0.28 -13.02
CA TRP A 117 -2.13 0.99 -13.62
C TRP A 117 -1.59 0.87 -15.04
N ARG A 118 -0.85 -0.20 -15.34
CA ARG A 118 -0.39 -0.51 -16.72
C ARG A 118 -1.57 -0.73 -17.67
N GLU A 119 -2.59 -1.46 -17.25
CA GLU A 119 -3.81 -1.69 -18.04
C GLU A 119 -4.63 -0.41 -18.24
N LYS A 120 -4.79 0.39 -17.18
CA LYS A 120 -5.51 1.67 -17.25
C LYS A 120 -4.82 2.69 -18.16
N THR A 121 -3.49 2.76 -18.12
CA THR A 121 -2.72 3.68 -18.97
C THR A 121 -2.71 3.20 -20.43
N ALA A 122 -2.66 1.89 -20.69
CA ALA A 122 -2.76 1.33 -22.04
C ALA A 122 -4.15 1.56 -22.69
N SER A 123 -5.23 1.45 -21.92
CA SER A 123 -6.61 1.66 -22.40
C SER A 123 -6.96 3.14 -22.61
N GLY A 124 -6.34 4.05 -21.86
CA GLY A 124 -6.48 5.50 -22.04
C GLY A 124 -5.87 6.03 -23.35
N SER A 125 -4.91 5.31 -23.94
CA SER A 125 -4.25 5.72 -25.18
C SER A 125 -5.04 5.42 -26.46
N ARG A 126 -6.26 4.83 -26.36
CA ARG A 126 -7.15 4.56 -27.50
C ARG A 126 -8.29 5.57 -27.68
N ARG A 127 -8.33 6.67 -26.92
CA ARG A 127 -9.37 7.72 -26.98
C ARG A 127 -8.77 9.13 -27.20
N ALA A 128 -7.75 9.23 -28.06
CA ALA A 128 -7.26 10.50 -28.59
C ALA A 128 -7.26 10.42 -30.12
#